data_AF-A0A959HAF9-F1
#
_entry.id   AF-A0A959HAF9-F1
#
_cell.length_a   1.000
_cell.length_b   1.000
_cell.length_c   1.000
_cell.angle_alpha   90.00
_cell.angle_beta   90.00
_cell.angle_gamma   90.00
#
_symmetry.space_group_name_H-M   'P 1'
#
loop_
_entity.id
_entity.type
_entity.pdbx_description
1 polymer ?
#
loop_
_entity_poly.entity_id
_entity_poly.type
_entity_poly.pdbx_seq_one_letter_code
_entity_poly.pdbx_strand_id
1 'polypeptide(L)'
;MKYIKIGSLAAILSLLMAACHQQSGEANVTDGAKEESETAEVYLTPEQMELSEIVLGQPSLREIASYVECSGMIDVPPSNIRSVHSPVTGFVQGVKHLPGEYVRRGDLLATIAHPELIRQQRDFLESASKVA
;
A
#
# COMPACT_ATOMS: atom_id res chain seq x y z
N MET A 1 22.72 8.03 46.33
CA MET A 1 21.40 8.58 45.97
C MET A 1 20.74 7.83 44.79
N LYS A 2 20.53 6.50 44.88
CA LYS A 2 19.73 5.75 43.88
C LYS A 2 18.71 4.77 44.50
N TYR A 3 18.83 4.48 45.80
CA TYR A 3 18.00 3.48 46.50
C TYR A 3 16.74 4.09 47.16
N ILE A 4 16.73 5.40 47.40
CA ILE A 4 15.61 6.09 48.07
C ILE A 4 14.36 6.23 47.17
N LYS A 5 14.55 6.25 45.83
CA LYS A 5 13.43 6.26 44.88
C LYS A 5 12.80 4.88 44.66
N ILE A 6 13.54 3.80 44.91
CA ILE A 6 13.05 2.41 44.75
C ILE A 6 12.22 1.98 45.97
N GLY A 7 12.58 2.45 47.17
CA GLY A 7 11.78 2.22 48.39
C GLY A 7 10.39 2.86 48.33
N SER A 8 10.27 4.04 47.73
CA SER A 8 8.97 4.73 47.58
C SER A 8 8.04 4.05 46.56
N LEU A 9 8.58 3.35 45.55
CA LEU A 9 7.77 2.66 44.53
C LEU A 9 7.24 1.31 45.04
N ALA A 10 8.05 0.60 45.85
CA ALA A 10 7.65 -0.67 46.46
C ALA A 10 6.56 -0.50 47.54
N ALA A 11 6.59 0.61 48.28
CA ALA A 11 5.58 0.92 49.31
C ALA A 11 4.19 1.24 48.73
N ILE A 12 4.13 1.79 47.51
CA ILE A 12 2.86 2.08 46.81
C ILE A 12 2.27 0.79 46.22
N LEU A 13 3.12 -0.15 45.79
CA LEU A 13 2.68 -1.42 45.23
C LEU A 13 2.15 -2.40 46.29
N SER A 14 2.66 -2.35 47.53
CA SER A 14 2.13 -3.17 48.62
C SER A 14 0.78 -2.68 49.15
N LEU A 15 0.45 -1.39 48.95
CA LEU A 15 -0.82 -0.80 49.41
C LEU A 15 -2.01 -1.19 48.53
N LEU A 16 -1.77 -1.57 47.27
CA LEU A 16 -2.82 -1.99 46.32
C LEU A 16 -3.35 -3.42 46.56
N MET A 17 -2.58 -4.28 47.24
CA MET A 17 -2.95 -5.69 47.43
C MET A 17 -3.72 -5.96 48.73
N ALA A 18 -3.99 -4.93 49.55
CA ALA A 18 -4.77 -5.04 50.79
C ALA A 18 -6.23 -4.61 50.66
N ALA A 19 -6.67 -4.12 49.48
CA ALA A 19 -7.99 -3.50 49.29
C ALA A 19 -9.12 -4.45 48.87
N CYS A 20 -8.87 -5.76 48.75
CA CYS A 20 -9.93 -6.74 48.52
C CYS A 20 -9.91 -7.82 49.60
N HIS A 21 -10.32 -7.42 50.81
CA HIS A 21 -10.73 -8.33 51.86
C HIS A 21 -12.05 -7.84 52.50
N GLN A 22 -13.12 -8.60 52.25
CA GLN A 22 -14.41 -8.71 52.97
C GLN A 22 -15.56 -7.69 52.74
N GLN A 23 -16.61 -8.22 52.07
CA GLN A 23 -17.94 -8.57 52.60
C GLN A 23 -19.00 -7.49 53.01
N SER A 24 -20.17 -7.64 52.36
CA SER A 24 -21.58 -7.38 52.75
C SER A 24 -22.24 -6.00 52.52
N GLY A 25 -23.44 -6.02 51.91
CA GLY A 25 -24.45 -4.94 51.94
C GLY A 25 -25.35 -4.83 50.69
N GLU A 26 -26.61 -5.29 50.81
CA GLU A 26 -27.80 -5.25 49.90
C GLU A 26 -28.18 -3.84 49.39
N ALA A 27 -29.02 -3.53 48.38
CA ALA A 27 -29.83 -4.21 47.36
C ALA A 27 -30.29 -3.15 46.32
N ASN A 28 -30.49 -3.53 45.04
CA ASN A 28 -31.73 -3.24 44.30
C ASN A 28 -31.80 -4.03 42.97
N VAL A 29 -33.00 -4.50 42.70
CA VAL A 29 -33.41 -5.41 41.62
C VAL A 29 -33.65 -4.61 40.32
N THR A 30 -33.22 -5.12 39.17
CA THR A 30 -34.10 -5.49 38.03
C THR A 30 -33.29 -5.96 36.81
N ASP A 31 -33.56 -7.22 36.46
CA ASP A 31 -33.63 -7.83 35.14
C ASP A 31 -32.43 -7.74 34.17
N GLY A 32 -31.84 -8.90 33.92
CA GLY A 32 -30.79 -9.14 32.95
C GLY A 32 -30.60 -10.64 32.82
N ALA A 33 -31.29 -11.22 31.84
CA ALA A 33 -31.25 -12.63 31.51
C ALA A 33 -29.81 -13.18 31.53
N LYS A 34 -29.60 -14.21 32.33
CA LYS A 34 -28.38 -15.02 32.32
C LYS A 34 -28.51 -15.97 31.13
N GLU A 35 -27.91 -15.63 30.00
CA GLU A 35 -27.69 -16.61 28.94
C GLU A 35 -26.72 -17.67 29.49
N GLU A 36 -27.26 -18.83 29.85
CA GLU A 36 -26.49 -20.06 29.94
C GLU A 36 -26.07 -20.42 28.51
N SER A 37 -24.81 -20.19 28.18
CA SER A 37 -24.19 -20.86 27.04
C SER A 37 -24.12 -22.34 27.37
N GLU A 38 -25.14 -23.09 26.94
CA GLU A 38 -25.10 -24.55 26.90
C GLU A 38 -23.97 -24.95 25.93
N THR A 39 -22.79 -25.24 26.46
CA THR A 39 -21.81 -26.01 25.72
C THR A 39 -22.41 -27.41 25.53
N ALA A 40 -22.94 -27.68 24.34
CA ALA A 40 -23.49 -28.97 23.95
C ALA A 40 -22.36 -30.01 23.82
N GLU A 41 -21.83 -30.45 24.95
CA GLU A 41 -20.90 -31.56 25.03
C GLU A 41 -21.68 -32.87 25.02
N VAL A 42 -21.39 -33.73 24.05
CA VAL A 42 -22.01 -35.05 23.91
C VAL A 42 -20.98 -36.09 24.32
N TYR A 43 -21.36 -36.93 25.29
CA TYR A 43 -20.54 -38.02 25.79
C TYR A 43 -20.99 -39.33 25.12
N LEU A 44 -20.04 -40.08 24.57
CA LEU A 44 -20.27 -41.38 23.92
C LEU A 44 -19.65 -42.49 24.76
N THR A 45 -20.30 -43.66 24.79
CA THR A 45 -19.72 -44.85 25.44
C THR A 45 -18.68 -45.50 24.53
N PRO A 46 -17.71 -46.28 25.08
CA PRO A 46 -16.68 -46.94 24.28
C PRO A 46 -17.24 -47.84 23.17
N GLU A 47 -18.33 -48.56 23.47
CA GLU A 47 -19.04 -49.44 22.53
C GLU A 47 -19.67 -48.66 21.37
N GLN A 48 -20.16 -47.44 21.63
CA GLN A 48 -20.73 -46.56 20.60
C GLN A 48 -19.64 -45.94 19.71
N MET A 49 -18.44 -45.69 20.27
CA MET A 49 -17.28 -45.24 19.48
C MET A 49 -16.79 -46.35 18.55
N GLU A 50 -16.74 -47.59 19.03
CA GLU A 50 -16.31 -48.75 18.23
C GLU A 50 -17.31 -49.09 17.11
N LEU A 51 -18.62 -49.05 17.39
CA LEU A 51 -19.65 -49.30 16.37
C LEU A 51 -19.70 -48.22 15.28
N SER A 52 -19.30 -46.99 15.62
CA SER A 52 -19.39 -45.83 14.72
C SER A 52 -18.09 -45.55 13.95
N GLU A 53 -17.03 -46.36 14.16
CA GLU A 53 -15.72 -46.26 13.49
C GLU A 53 -15.14 -44.84 13.47
N ILE A 54 -15.31 -44.07 14.56
CA ILE A 54 -14.91 -42.66 14.61
C ILE A 54 -13.39 -42.56 14.69
N VAL A 55 -12.78 -41.97 13.65
CA VAL A 55 -11.34 -41.71 13.60
C VAL A 55 -11.05 -40.25 13.94
N LEU A 56 -10.27 -40.04 15.00
CA LEU A 56 -9.82 -38.70 15.40
C LEU A 56 -8.55 -38.33 14.63
N GLY A 57 -8.62 -37.24 13.87
CA GLY A 57 -7.46 -36.62 13.21
C GLY A 57 -6.97 -35.40 13.99
N GLN A 58 -5.65 -35.18 14.03
CA GLN A 58 -5.09 -33.94 14.57
C GLN A 58 -5.10 -32.84 13.50
N PRO A 59 -5.40 -31.58 13.86
CA PRO A 59 -5.29 -30.48 12.93
C PRO A 59 -3.82 -30.30 12.52
N SER A 60 -3.57 -30.21 11.21
CA SER A 60 -2.23 -29.95 10.67
C SER A 60 -2.24 -28.70 9.80
N LEU A 61 -1.23 -27.86 9.97
CA LEU A 61 -0.95 -26.74 9.08
C LEU A 61 -0.39 -27.31 7.77
N ARG A 62 -1.07 -27.03 6.66
CA ARG A 62 -0.63 -27.41 5.32
C ARG A 62 -0.63 -26.16 4.45
N GLU A 63 0.48 -25.93 3.78
CA GLU A 63 0.53 -24.92 2.72
C GLU A 63 -0.29 -25.44 1.52
N ILE A 64 -1.44 -24.81 1.30
CA ILE A 64 -2.25 -25.05 0.11
C ILE A 64 -1.70 -24.14 -0.98
N ALA A 65 -0.98 -24.72 -1.95
CA ALA A 65 -0.55 -23.99 -3.13
C ALA A 65 -1.77 -23.77 -4.05
N SER A 66 -2.56 -22.73 -3.78
CA SER A 66 -3.56 -22.25 -4.73
C SER A 66 -2.83 -21.47 -5.82
N TYR A 67 -2.55 -22.12 -6.94
CA TYR A 67 -2.07 -21.45 -8.14
C TYR A 67 -3.21 -20.57 -8.69
N VAL A 68 -3.02 -19.26 -8.68
CA VAL A 68 -3.95 -18.32 -9.32
C VAL A 68 -3.34 -17.91 -10.66
N GLU A 69 -3.94 -18.40 -11.75
CA GLU A 69 -3.55 -18.01 -13.10
C GLU A 69 -4.14 -16.63 -13.42
N CYS A 70 -3.27 -15.64 -13.60
CA CYS A 70 -3.66 -14.28 -13.95
C CYS A 70 -3.15 -13.94 -15.36
N SER A 71 -4.07 -13.60 -16.26
CA SER A 71 -3.72 -12.95 -17.54
C SER A 71 -3.50 -11.46 -17.32
N GLY A 72 -2.34 -10.95 -17.75
CA GLY A 72 -1.99 -9.53 -17.68
C GLY A 72 -1.70 -8.95 -19.06
N MET A 73 -1.89 -7.64 -19.20
CA MET A 73 -1.47 -6.89 -20.39
C MET A 73 -0.26 -6.03 -20.03
N ILE A 74 0.74 -6.02 -20.90
CA ILE A 74 1.87 -5.11 -20.78
C ILE A 74 1.45 -3.80 -21.44
N ASP A 75 1.34 -2.75 -20.62
CA ASP A 75 1.14 -1.40 -21.12
C ASP A 75 2.35 -0.53 -20.77
N VAL A 76 2.59 0.47 -21.60
CA VAL A 76 3.66 1.43 -21.38
C VAL A 76 3.20 2.37 -20.27
N PRO A 77 3.94 2.51 -19.16
CA PRO A 77 3.53 3.44 -18.12
C PRO A 77 3.46 4.87 -18.68
N PRO A 78 2.48 5.68 -18.25
CA PRO A 78 2.27 7.03 -18.79
C PRO A 78 3.48 7.95 -18.61
N SER A 79 4.35 7.66 -17.64
CA SER A 79 5.60 8.38 -17.40
C SER A 79 6.63 8.26 -18.54
N ASN A 80 6.51 7.25 -19.41
CA ASN A 80 7.44 7.00 -20.51
C ASN A 80 6.94 7.52 -21.87
N ILE A 81 5.78 8.18 -21.91
CA ILE A 81 5.28 8.87 -23.10
C ILE A 81 5.85 10.30 -23.12
N ARG A 82 6.28 10.76 -24.30
CA ARG A 82 6.78 12.13 -24.52
C ARG A 82 6.18 12.69 -25.81
N SER A 83 5.48 13.81 -25.68
CA SER A 83 5.00 14.58 -26.83
C SER A 83 5.99 15.70 -27.14
N VAL A 84 6.55 15.68 -28.35
CA VAL A 84 7.50 16.71 -28.80
C VAL A 84 6.76 17.70 -29.69
N HIS A 85 6.90 18.99 -29.38
CA HIS A 85 6.29 20.08 -30.12
C HIS A 85 7.36 21.01 -30.67
N SER A 86 7.10 21.63 -31.82
CA SER A 86 7.98 22.66 -32.35
C SER A 86 7.88 23.91 -31.48
N PRO A 87 9.01 24.53 -31.08
CA PRO A 87 8.99 25.82 -30.38
C PRO A 87 8.54 26.97 -31.29
N VAL A 88 8.65 26.80 -32.61
CA VAL A 88 8.34 27.84 -33.61
C VAL A 88 7.43 27.26 -34.69
N THR A 89 6.42 28.01 -35.10
CA THR A 89 5.55 27.65 -36.23
C THR A 89 6.35 27.69 -37.52
N GLY A 90 6.25 26.67 -38.38
CA GLY A 90 7.01 26.65 -39.62
C GLY A 90 6.58 25.52 -40.54
N PHE A 91 7.28 25.40 -41.67
CA PHE A 91 7.07 24.34 -42.64
C PHE A 91 8.03 23.18 -42.35
N VAL A 92 7.53 21.94 -42.46
CA VAL A 92 8.36 20.74 -42.32
C VAL A 92 9.19 20.57 -43.59
N GLN A 93 10.51 20.72 -43.49
CA GLN A 93 11.43 20.49 -44.61
C GLN A 93 11.74 19.01 -44.83
N GLY A 94 11.70 18.23 -43.75
CA GLY A 94 11.96 16.80 -43.82
C GLY A 94 11.68 16.11 -42.50
N VAL A 95 11.39 14.82 -42.60
CA VAL A 95 11.21 13.90 -41.48
C VAL A 95 12.20 12.77 -41.67
N LYS A 96 12.96 12.45 -40.63
CA LYS A 96 14.04 11.44 -40.70
C LYS A 96 13.56 10.03 -40.36
N HIS A 97 12.51 9.92 -39.57
CA HIS A 97 12.01 8.66 -39.02
C HIS A 97 10.54 8.43 -39.38
N LEU A 98 10.19 7.18 -39.69
CA LEU A 98 8.82 6.77 -39.95
C LEU A 98 8.10 6.33 -38.66
N PRO A 99 6.76 6.37 -38.62
CA PRO A 99 6.00 5.85 -37.50
C PRO A 99 6.32 4.37 -37.23
N GLY A 100 6.64 4.03 -35.99
CA GLY A 100 7.00 2.67 -35.57
C GLY A 100 8.50 2.38 -35.57
N GLU A 101 9.34 3.28 -36.09
CA GLU A 101 10.79 3.14 -35.99
C GLU A 101 11.30 3.44 -34.57
N TYR A 102 12.36 2.74 -34.18
CA TYR A 102 13.03 2.96 -32.91
C TYR A 102 13.91 4.22 -32.98
N VAL A 103 13.72 5.14 -32.04
CA VAL A 103 14.48 6.39 -31.92
C VAL A 103 15.20 6.47 -30.57
N ARG A 104 16.39 7.07 -30.55
CA ARG A 104 17.18 7.29 -29.34
C ARG A 104 17.12 8.75 -28.91
N ARG A 105 17.44 8.99 -27.64
CA ARG A 105 17.53 10.35 -27.10
C ARG A 105 18.58 11.14 -27.89
N GLY A 106 18.15 12.27 -28.47
CA GLY A 106 19.01 13.16 -29.25
C GLY A 106 18.95 12.93 -30.77
N ASP A 107 18.17 11.95 -31.23
CA ASP A 107 17.99 11.73 -32.67
C ASP A 107 17.16 12.86 -33.31
N LEU A 108 17.57 13.27 -34.51
CA LEU A 108 16.86 14.26 -35.32
C LEU A 108 15.56 13.64 -35.83
N LEU A 109 14.41 14.13 -35.37
CA LEU A 109 13.10 13.63 -35.82
C LEU A 109 12.63 14.33 -37.10
N ALA A 110 12.62 15.66 -37.09
CA ALA A 110 12.19 16.48 -38.21
C ALA A 110 12.93 17.81 -38.23
N THR A 111 13.08 18.38 -39.42
CA THR A 111 13.63 19.72 -39.63
C THR A 111 12.50 20.66 -39.99
N ILE A 112 12.38 21.76 -39.24
CA ILE A 112 11.33 22.77 -39.44
C ILE A 112 12.01 24.07 -39.84
N ALA A 113 11.51 24.70 -40.90
CA ALA A 113 11.96 26.01 -41.34
C ALA A 113 10.87 27.06 -41.14
N HIS A 114 11.26 28.18 -40.54
CA HIS A 114 10.39 29.33 -40.34
C HIS A 114 10.95 30.57 -41.04
N PRO A 115 10.25 31.12 -42.04
CA PRO A 115 10.71 32.31 -42.75
C PRO A 115 10.92 33.54 -41.84
N GLU A 116 10.04 33.77 -40.86
CA GLU A 116 10.14 34.96 -39.99
C GLU A 116 11.33 34.91 -39.03
N LEU A 117 11.85 33.72 -38.71
CA LEU A 117 13.04 33.60 -37.87
C LEU A 117 14.25 34.26 -38.53
N ILE A 118 14.37 34.16 -39.86
CA ILE A 118 15.43 34.80 -40.63
C ILE A 118 15.31 36.33 -40.57
N ARG A 119 14.08 36.85 -40.58
CA ARG A 119 13.81 38.29 -40.46
C ARG A 119 14.21 38.80 -39.08
N GLN A 120 13.79 38.12 -38.03
CA GLN A 120 14.15 38.47 -36.65
C GLN A 120 15.66 38.42 -36.40
N GLN A 121 16.35 37.40 -36.93
CA GLN A 121 17.82 37.31 -36.84
C GLN A 121 18.50 38.49 -37.54
N ARG A 122 17.99 38.92 -38.69
CA ARG A 122 18.51 40.09 -39.41
C ARG A 122 18.32 41.38 -38.60
N ASP A 123 17.10 41.62 -38.12
CA ASP A 123 16.78 42.80 -37.32
C ASP A 123 17.65 42.86 -36.04
N PHE A 124 17.90 41.71 -35.41
CA PHE A 124 18.79 41.60 -34.26
C PHE A 124 20.23 41.98 -34.62
N LEU A 125 20.77 41.48 -35.73
CA LEU A 125 22.14 41.81 -36.18
C LEU A 125 22.27 43.29 -36.57
N GLU A 126 21.26 43.86 -37.23
CA GLU A 126 21.25 45.28 -37.60
C GLU A 126 21.16 46.19 -36.37
N SER A 127 20.35 45.84 -35.37
CA SER A 127 20.25 46.62 -34.13
C SER A 127 21.52 46.50 -33.29
N ALA A 128 22.13 45.31 -33.20
CA ALA A 128 23.41 45.12 -32.52
C ALA A 128 24.53 45.98 -33.15
N SER A 129 24.57 46.07 -34.48
CA SER A 129 25.55 46.91 -35.19
C SER A 129 25.29 48.41 -35.03
N LYS A 130 24.07 48.84 -34.69
CA LYS A 130 23.73 50.26 -34.46
C LYS A 130 24.00 50.71 -33.03
N VAL A 131 24.12 49.76 -32.09
CA VAL A 131 24.36 50.01 -30.66
C VAL A 131 25.85 49.89 -30.29
N ALA A 132 26.65 49.20 -31.11
CA ALA A 132 28.11 49.21 -31.05
C ALA A 132 28.70 50.44 -31.75
#